data_AF-A0A3C0MGH1-F1
#
_entry.id   AF-A0A3C0MGH1-F1
#
_cell.length_a   1.000
_cell.length_b   1.000
_cell.length_c   1.000
_cell.angle_alpha   90.00
_cell.angle_beta   90.00
_cell.angle_gamma   90.00
#
_symmetry.space_group_name_H-M   'P 1'
#
loop_
_entity.id
_entity.type
_entity.pdbx_description
1 polymer ?
#
loop_
_entity_poly.entity_id
_entity_poly.type
_entity_poly.pdbx_seq_one_letter_code
_entity_poly.pdbx_strand_id
1 'polypeptide(L)'
;MKSCITLALGFLMAAALSAGQSSIAMAKQDAKPFTHFTKDNVIAALTGLGVKDAKAGKQGTLETISFTHNKLSYALVFRLCDGAKGGCRGLLQVIFFRTNGKSYSTATMNSFNQSYAFAAASLVSGDKVALSRYLMSDGGMMPDNLKQNFKVFMEMPAELISHLSKAGANLEAAAPSAPVNAIPAIELASDKATDSGAGAEIEVLSGVSAGNELGALGIPPAAPAKP
;
A
#
# COMPACT_ATOMS: atom_id res chain seq x y z
N MET A 1 38.12 40.83 43.15
CA MET A 1 38.95 40.36 42.02
C MET A 1 38.10 39.34 41.26
N LYS A 2 37.21 39.67 40.31
CA LYS A 2 37.35 40.31 38.98
C LYS A 2 38.44 39.68 38.12
N SER A 3 38.03 38.79 37.22
CA SER A 3 38.71 38.53 35.94
C SER A 3 37.66 38.15 34.89
N CYS A 4 37.36 39.13 34.04
CA CYS A 4 36.85 38.93 32.69
C CYS A 4 37.95 38.29 31.84
N ILE A 5 37.61 37.31 31.00
CA ILE A 5 38.42 36.95 29.84
C ILE A 5 37.55 37.03 28.59
N THR A 6 38.15 37.67 27.60
CA THR A 6 37.60 38.33 26.43
C THR A 6 37.37 37.38 25.26
N LEU A 7 36.31 37.72 24.52
CA LEU A 7 36.01 37.51 23.09
C LEU A 7 37.15 37.13 22.11
N ALA A 8 36.68 36.49 21.03
CA ALA A 8 37.09 36.61 19.62
C ALA A 8 38.01 35.51 19.03
N LEU A 9 37.41 34.61 18.25
CA LEU A 9 37.89 33.95 17.01
C LEU A 9 36.93 32.77 16.74
N GLY A 10 36.32 32.53 15.59
CA GLY A 10 36.45 33.16 14.28
C GLY A 10 35.18 32.96 13.46
N PHE A 11 34.72 34.07 12.88
CA PHE A 11 33.90 34.09 11.68
C PHE A 11 34.86 33.87 10.50
N LEU A 12 34.81 32.72 9.81
CA LEU A 12 35.31 32.52 8.43
C LEU A 12 35.11 31.05 8.01
N MET A 13 33.90 30.68 7.60
CA MET A 13 33.67 29.62 6.60
C MET A 13 32.31 29.86 5.95
N ALA A 14 32.24 30.93 5.16
CA ALA A 14 31.24 31.07 4.11
C ALA A 14 31.94 30.86 2.76
N ALA A 15 31.24 30.21 1.83
CA ALA A 15 31.60 29.94 0.44
C ALA A 15 32.36 28.62 0.14
N ALA A 16 31.61 27.51 0.06
CA ALA A 16 31.82 26.45 -0.93
C ALA A 16 30.62 25.47 -0.99
N LEU A 17 29.37 25.97 -1.02
CA LEU A 17 28.20 25.16 -1.38
C LEU A 17 27.61 25.72 -2.68
N SER A 18 28.32 25.51 -3.79
CA SER A 18 27.82 25.90 -5.10
C SER A 18 28.33 24.93 -6.15
N ALA A 19 27.41 24.40 -6.95
CA ALA A 19 27.63 23.66 -8.18
C ALA A 19 28.07 22.19 -8.08
N GLY A 20 27.43 21.43 -7.19
CA GLY A 20 27.19 20.00 -7.43
C GLY A 20 25.80 19.79 -8.03
N GLN A 21 25.45 20.49 -9.12
CA GLN A 21 24.26 20.15 -9.89
C GLN A 21 24.56 18.83 -10.59
N SER A 22 24.32 17.72 -9.88
CA SER A 22 24.12 16.42 -10.51
C SER A 22 23.00 16.62 -11.52
N SER A 23 23.35 16.82 -12.78
CA SER A 23 22.44 16.64 -13.89
C SER A 23 22.08 15.16 -13.87
N ILE A 24 21.08 14.83 -13.04
CA ILE A 24 20.40 13.55 -13.12
C ILE A 24 19.86 13.55 -14.55
N ALA A 25 20.55 12.83 -15.43
CA ALA A 25 20.13 12.66 -16.81
C ALA A 25 18.70 12.15 -16.73
N MET A 26 17.75 13.03 -17.05
CA MET A 26 16.34 12.67 -17.14
C MET A 26 16.28 11.58 -18.20
N ALA A 27 16.10 10.33 -17.76
CA ALA A 27 16.00 9.21 -18.66
C ALA A 27 14.89 9.54 -19.66
N LYS A 28 15.22 9.52 -20.95
CA LYS A 28 14.29 9.82 -22.03
C LYS A 28 13.12 8.85 -21.93
N GLN A 29 11.96 9.32 -21.46
CA GLN A 29 10.74 8.54 -21.39
C GLN A 29 10.05 8.60 -22.76
N ASP A 30 10.40 7.68 -23.66
CA ASP A 30 9.78 7.56 -24.99
C ASP A 30 8.37 6.91 -24.95
N ALA A 31 7.90 6.53 -23.76
CA ALA A 31 6.61 5.88 -23.58
C ALA A 31 5.45 6.89 -23.42
N LYS A 32 4.32 6.66 -24.08
CA LYS A 32 3.11 7.47 -23.88
C LYS A 32 2.48 7.16 -22.51
N PRO A 33 1.98 8.17 -21.78
CA PRO A 33 1.21 7.93 -20.55
C PRO A 33 -0.08 7.18 -20.85
N PHE A 34 -0.51 6.32 -19.93
CA PHE A 34 -1.82 5.67 -19.96
C PHE A 34 -2.70 6.19 -18.82
N THR A 35 -4.01 6.24 -19.04
CA THR A 35 -4.98 6.71 -18.02
C THR A 35 -5.76 5.57 -17.36
N HIS A 36 -5.56 4.33 -17.82
CA HIS A 36 -6.24 3.15 -17.32
C HIS A 36 -5.26 1.98 -17.20
N PHE A 37 -5.33 1.26 -16.09
CA PHE A 37 -4.73 -0.05 -15.94
C PHE A 37 -5.47 -1.06 -16.82
N THR A 38 -4.69 -1.81 -17.59
CA THR A 38 -5.16 -2.95 -18.37
C THR A 38 -4.34 -4.18 -17.96
N LYS A 39 -4.83 -5.38 -18.27
CA LYS A 39 -4.07 -6.61 -18.01
C LYS A 39 -2.69 -6.55 -18.67
N ASP A 40 -2.64 -6.07 -19.90
CA ASP A 40 -1.41 -6.02 -20.69
C ASP A 40 -0.37 -5.06 -20.09
N ASN A 41 -0.76 -3.84 -19.72
CA ASN A 41 0.21 -2.87 -19.18
C ASN A 41 0.70 -3.26 -17.78
N VAL A 42 -0.15 -3.87 -16.95
CA VAL A 42 0.23 -4.39 -15.64
C VAL A 42 1.17 -5.58 -15.77
N ILE A 43 0.85 -6.57 -16.61
CA ILE A 43 1.71 -7.75 -16.83
C ILE A 43 3.04 -7.34 -17.45
N ALA A 44 3.06 -6.39 -18.40
CA ALA A 44 4.29 -5.88 -18.99
C ALA A 44 5.20 -5.22 -17.92
N ALA A 45 4.62 -4.42 -17.02
CA ALA A 45 5.38 -3.79 -15.93
C ALA A 45 5.94 -4.83 -14.95
N LEU A 46 5.16 -5.85 -14.58
CA LEU A 46 5.61 -6.97 -13.72
C LEU A 46 6.71 -7.79 -14.41
N THR A 47 6.57 -8.08 -15.69
CA THR A 47 7.58 -8.81 -16.49
C THR A 47 8.90 -8.04 -16.52
N GLY A 48 8.84 -6.71 -16.63
CA GLY A 48 10.01 -5.83 -16.52
C GLY A 48 10.73 -5.88 -15.17
N LEU A 49 10.10 -6.42 -14.12
CA LEU A 49 10.69 -6.71 -12.81
C LEU A 49 11.10 -8.17 -12.63
N GLY A 50 11.04 -8.98 -13.69
CA GLY A 50 11.40 -10.39 -13.66
C GLY A 50 10.31 -11.32 -13.11
N VAL A 51 9.08 -10.84 -12.91
CA VAL A 51 7.93 -11.70 -12.58
C VAL A 51 7.52 -12.46 -13.84
N LYS A 52 7.50 -13.79 -13.77
CA LYS A 52 7.23 -14.66 -14.94
C LYS A 52 5.91 -15.41 -14.88
N ASP A 53 5.30 -15.50 -13.71
CA ASP A 53 4.11 -16.31 -13.43
C ASP A 53 2.86 -15.45 -13.21
N ALA A 54 2.88 -14.19 -13.66
CA ALA A 54 1.72 -13.30 -13.59
C ALA A 54 0.57 -13.85 -14.44
N LYS A 55 -0.55 -14.14 -13.78
CA LYS A 55 -1.75 -14.72 -14.39
C LYS A 55 -2.93 -13.80 -14.16
N ALA A 56 -3.57 -13.39 -15.26
CA ALA A 56 -4.87 -12.73 -15.18
C ALA A 56 -5.94 -13.73 -14.74
N GLY A 57 -6.88 -13.26 -13.94
CA GLY A 57 -7.99 -14.04 -13.42
C GLY A 57 -9.21 -13.18 -13.15
N LYS A 58 -10.22 -13.81 -12.56
CA LYS A 58 -11.41 -13.14 -12.04
C LYS A 58 -11.75 -13.71 -10.67
N GLN A 59 -12.30 -12.86 -9.82
CA GLN A 59 -12.89 -13.25 -8.56
C GLN A 59 -14.24 -12.55 -8.43
N GLY A 60 -15.32 -13.33 -8.51
CA GLY A 60 -16.65 -12.76 -8.75
C GLY A 60 -16.63 -11.88 -10.00
N THR A 61 -17.02 -10.62 -9.85
CA THR A 61 -17.06 -9.62 -10.94
C THR A 61 -15.74 -8.88 -11.13
N LEU A 62 -14.75 -9.09 -10.26
CA LEU A 62 -13.51 -8.32 -10.25
C LEU A 62 -12.45 -8.98 -11.11
N GLU A 63 -11.83 -8.20 -12.00
CA GLU A 63 -10.63 -8.63 -12.71
C GLU A 63 -9.42 -8.59 -11.78
N THR A 64 -8.58 -9.62 -11.85
CA THR A 64 -7.42 -9.79 -10.98
C THR A 64 -6.17 -10.19 -11.76
N ILE A 65 -4.99 -9.94 -11.19
CA ILE A 65 -3.73 -10.58 -11.56
C ILE A 65 -3.11 -11.17 -10.30
N SER A 66 -2.73 -12.44 -10.32
CA SER A 66 -1.99 -13.09 -9.24
C SER A 66 -0.62 -13.54 -9.72
N PHE A 67 0.36 -13.51 -8.82
CA PHE A 67 1.73 -13.94 -9.09
C PHE A 67 2.48 -14.26 -7.80
N THR A 68 3.62 -14.93 -7.93
CA THR A 68 4.53 -15.21 -6.83
C THR A 68 5.85 -14.47 -7.04
N HIS A 69 6.36 -13.83 -6.00
CA HIS A 69 7.71 -13.26 -6.02
C HIS A 69 8.38 -13.43 -4.66
N ASN A 70 9.61 -13.93 -4.64
CA ASN A 70 10.35 -14.23 -3.40
C ASN A 70 9.55 -15.06 -2.38
N LYS A 71 8.82 -16.08 -2.87
CA LYS A 71 7.94 -16.97 -2.08
C LYS A 71 6.73 -16.29 -1.43
N LEU A 72 6.42 -15.06 -1.80
CA LEU A 72 5.24 -14.34 -1.36
C LEU A 72 4.20 -14.30 -2.47
N SER A 73 2.92 -14.44 -2.08
CA SER A 73 1.77 -14.36 -2.98
C SER A 73 1.31 -12.92 -3.11
N TYR A 74 1.14 -12.47 -4.34
CA TYR A 74 0.66 -11.14 -4.69
C TYR A 74 -0.67 -11.24 -5.41
N ALA A 75 -1.56 -10.31 -5.11
CA ALA A 75 -2.80 -10.12 -5.83
C ALA A 75 -2.94 -8.64 -6.21
N LEU A 76 -3.24 -8.40 -7.49
CA LEU A 76 -3.61 -7.11 -8.02
C LEU A 76 -5.07 -7.17 -8.42
N VAL A 77 -5.85 -6.17 -8.05
CA VAL A 77 -7.29 -6.16 -8.28
C VAL A 77 -7.68 -4.85 -8.96
N PHE A 78 -8.24 -4.96 -10.16
CA PHE A 78 -8.63 -3.79 -10.95
C PHE A 78 -9.90 -3.15 -10.36
N ARG A 79 -9.94 -1.82 -10.33
CA ARG A 79 -11.01 -1.02 -9.69
C ARG A 79 -11.36 0.20 -10.51
N LEU A 80 -12.59 0.69 -10.35
CA LEU A 80 -13.10 1.85 -11.11
C LEU A 80 -12.96 1.62 -12.63
N CYS A 81 -13.49 0.47 -13.07
CA CYS A 81 -13.41 0.04 -14.46
C CYS A 81 -14.40 0.80 -15.35
N ASP A 82 -13.91 1.22 -16.50
CA ASP A 82 -14.71 1.87 -17.54
C ASP A 82 -14.79 0.93 -18.75
N GLY A 83 -15.97 0.34 -18.96
CA GLY A 83 -16.23 -0.58 -20.06
C GLY A 83 -16.06 0.08 -21.44
N ALA A 84 -16.25 1.39 -21.57
CA ALA A 84 -16.09 2.10 -22.84
C ALA A 84 -14.61 2.38 -23.17
N LYS A 85 -13.73 2.42 -22.15
CA LYS A 85 -12.29 2.67 -22.33
C LYS A 85 -11.44 1.41 -22.28
N GLY A 86 -12.02 0.26 -21.92
CA GLY A 86 -11.33 -1.03 -21.93
C GLY A 86 -10.25 -1.14 -20.85
N GLY A 87 -10.49 -0.58 -19.66
CA GLY A 87 -9.54 -0.64 -18.55
C GLY A 87 -10.09 -0.01 -17.28
N CYS A 88 -9.25 0.11 -16.25
CA CYS A 88 -9.66 0.55 -14.93
C CYS A 88 -8.76 1.64 -14.38
N ARG A 89 -9.34 2.66 -13.73
CA ARG A 89 -8.58 3.82 -13.23
C ARG A 89 -7.86 3.54 -11.91
N GLY A 90 -8.30 2.51 -11.19
CA GLY A 90 -7.76 2.07 -9.92
C GLY A 90 -7.13 0.69 -9.99
N LEU A 91 -6.08 0.48 -9.21
CA LEU A 91 -5.44 -0.81 -9.02
C LEU A 91 -5.11 -1.00 -7.54
N LEU A 92 -5.78 -1.95 -6.90
CA LEU A 92 -5.45 -2.39 -5.55
C LEU A 92 -4.36 -3.45 -5.61
N GLN A 93 -3.27 -3.24 -4.87
CA GLN A 93 -2.17 -4.18 -4.73
C GLN A 93 -2.23 -4.79 -3.33
N VAL A 94 -2.03 -6.10 -3.23
CA VAL A 94 -2.11 -6.84 -1.98
C VAL A 94 -1.01 -7.89 -1.92
N ILE A 95 -0.39 -8.01 -0.75
CA ILE A 95 0.53 -9.10 -0.39
C ILE A 95 -0.01 -9.76 0.87
N PHE A 96 -0.07 -11.09 0.89
CA PHE A 96 -0.45 -11.85 2.08
C PHE A 96 0.77 -12.49 2.73
N PHE A 97 0.82 -12.43 4.05
CA PHE A 97 1.86 -13.03 4.87
C PHE A 97 1.24 -13.95 5.90
N ARG A 98 1.89 -15.10 6.12
CA ARG A 98 1.67 -15.90 7.32
C ARG A 98 2.64 -15.46 8.40
N THR A 99 2.13 -15.27 9.60
CA THR A 99 2.92 -14.89 10.78
C THR A 99 3.46 -16.10 11.53
N ASN A 100 3.21 -17.31 11.02
CA ASN A 100 3.64 -18.59 11.59
C ASN A 100 3.18 -18.75 13.04
N GLY A 101 1.89 -18.50 13.28
CA GLY A 101 1.28 -18.59 14.61
C GLY A 101 1.57 -17.41 15.54
N LYS A 102 2.29 -16.37 15.10
CA LYS A 102 2.47 -15.14 15.88
C LYS A 102 1.27 -14.22 15.71
N SER A 103 0.59 -13.89 16.79
CA SER A 103 -0.43 -12.84 16.77
C SER A 103 0.22 -11.48 17.01
N TYR A 104 -0.20 -10.47 16.25
CA TYR A 104 0.21 -9.08 16.43
C TYR A 104 -1.02 -8.24 16.79
N SER A 105 -0.81 -7.18 17.57
CA SER A 105 -1.88 -6.27 17.95
C SER A 105 -2.18 -5.26 16.85
N THR A 106 -3.40 -4.71 16.86
CA THR A 106 -3.78 -3.57 16.00
C THR A 106 -2.85 -2.37 16.22
N ALA A 107 -2.42 -2.13 17.46
CA ALA A 107 -1.45 -1.08 17.79
C ALA A 107 -0.11 -1.26 17.05
N THR A 108 0.34 -2.51 16.89
CA THR A 108 1.57 -2.83 16.12
C THR A 108 1.38 -2.48 14.64
N MET A 109 0.24 -2.86 14.03
CA MET A 109 -0.04 -2.49 12.63
C MET A 109 -0.14 -0.97 12.45
N ASN A 110 -0.77 -0.27 13.41
CA ASN A 110 -0.88 1.19 13.38
C ASN A 110 0.49 1.87 13.47
N SER A 111 1.39 1.38 14.32
CA SER A 111 2.75 1.91 14.42
C SER A 111 3.52 1.75 13.11
N PHE A 112 3.37 0.60 12.42
CA PHE A 112 3.90 0.42 11.08
C PHE A 112 3.31 1.44 10.10
N ASN A 113 1.99 1.58 10.05
CA ASN A 113 1.30 2.49 9.13
C ASN A 113 1.65 3.97 9.36
N GLN A 114 1.96 4.36 10.60
CA GLN A 114 2.46 5.69 10.93
C GLN A 114 3.92 5.91 10.49
N SER A 115 4.71 4.84 10.46
CA SER A 115 6.13 4.88 10.08
C SER A 115 6.35 4.80 8.57
N TYR A 116 5.41 4.17 7.84
CA TYR A 116 5.52 3.91 6.41
C TYR A 116 4.26 4.34 5.67
N ALA A 117 4.33 5.47 4.95
CA ALA A 117 3.17 6.02 4.23
C ALA A 117 2.87 5.33 2.88
N PHE A 118 3.76 4.45 2.40
CA PHE A 118 3.66 3.89 1.06
C PHE A 118 2.63 2.76 0.94
N ALA A 119 2.46 1.95 1.98
CA ALA A 119 1.53 0.83 2.03
C ALA A 119 0.93 0.70 3.43
N ALA A 120 -0.28 0.15 3.51
CA ALA A 120 -0.96 -0.10 4.78
C ALA A 120 -0.90 -1.59 5.14
N ALA A 121 -0.44 -1.89 6.35
CA ALA A 121 -0.55 -3.19 6.98
C ALA A 121 -1.90 -3.33 7.69
N SER A 122 -2.51 -4.51 7.56
CA SER A 122 -3.72 -4.89 8.28
C SER A 122 -3.63 -6.32 8.81
N LEU A 123 -4.31 -6.57 9.94
CA LEU A 123 -4.54 -7.93 10.41
C LEU A 123 -5.61 -8.58 9.54
N VAL A 124 -5.34 -9.81 9.13
CA VAL A 124 -6.26 -10.67 8.39
C VAL A 124 -6.63 -11.81 9.35
N SER A 125 -7.80 -12.44 9.17
CA SER A 125 -8.25 -13.49 10.10
C SER A 125 -7.20 -14.60 10.29
N GLY A 126 -7.08 -15.10 11.52
CA GLY A 126 -6.09 -16.11 11.91
C GLY A 126 -4.68 -15.55 12.10
N ASP A 127 -3.68 -16.22 11.53
CA ASP A 127 -2.26 -15.89 11.62
C ASP A 127 -1.76 -15.15 10.36
N LYS A 128 -2.62 -14.31 9.78
CA LYS A 128 -2.33 -13.62 8.53
C LYS A 128 -2.26 -12.12 8.71
N VAL A 129 -1.34 -11.50 7.98
CA VAL A 129 -1.32 -10.05 7.80
C VAL A 129 -1.30 -9.75 6.32
N ALA A 130 -1.89 -8.63 5.93
CA ALA A 130 -1.83 -8.13 4.56
C ALA A 130 -1.08 -6.81 4.52
N LEU A 131 -0.31 -6.61 3.45
CA LEU A 131 0.09 -5.28 3.00
C LEU A 131 -0.76 -4.91 1.80
N SER A 132 -1.29 -3.69 1.79
CA SER A 132 -2.11 -3.20 0.69
C SER A 132 -1.72 -1.79 0.27
N ARG A 133 -1.93 -1.49 -1.01
CA ARG A 133 -1.75 -0.16 -1.58
C ARG A 133 -2.70 0.06 -2.74
N TYR A 134 -3.27 1.25 -2.83
CA TYR A 134 -4.12 1.64 -3.94
C TYR A 134 -3.38 2.59 -4.88
N LEU A 135 -3.41 2.31 -6.19
CA LEU A 135 -2.89 3.18 -7.24
C LEU A 135 -4.04 3.74 -8.08
N MET A 136 -3.87 4.99 -8.50
CA MET A 136 -4.74 5.66 -9.46
C MET A 136 -3.94 6.06 -10.69
N SER A 137 -4.49 5.83 -11.88
CA SER A 137 -3.90 6.27 -13.17
C SER A 137 -4.52 7.56 -13.72
N ASP A 138 -5.39 8.22 -12.94
CA ASP A 138 -6.01 9.49 -13.30
C ASP A 138 -4.94 10.55 -13.61
N GLY A 139 -5.14 11.30 -14.70
CA GLY A 139 -4.18 12.31 -15.15
C GLY A 139 -2.98 11.75 -15.95
N GLY A 140 -2.87 10.43 -16.09
CA GLY A 140 -1.84 9.77 -16.89
C GLY A 140 -0.69 9.23 -16.04
N MET A 141 -0.39 7.95 -16.22
CA MET A 141 0.73 7.25 -15.60
C MET A 141 1.70 6.77 -16.68
N MET A 142 2.99 7.01 -16.46
CA MET A 142 4.04 6.48 -17.33
C MET A 142 4.29 5.00 -17.02
N PRO A 143 4.56 4.14 -18.02
CA PRO A 143 4.89 2.73 -17.78
C PRO A 143 6.04 2.50 -16.79
N ASP A 144 7.09 3.32 -16.86
CA ASP A 144 8.20 3.23 -15.90
C ASP A 144 7.78 3.62 -14.48
N ASN A 145 6.85 4.57 -14.34
CA ASN A 145 6.31 4.92 -13.02
C ASN A 145 5.52 3.74 -12.45
N LEU A 146 4.69 3.05 -13.25
CA LEU A 146 3.99 1.85 -12.80
C LEU A 146 4.97 0.76 -12.33
N LYS A 147 5.99 0.48 -13.16
CA LYS A 147 7.04 -0.48 -12.82
C LYS A 147 7.76 -0.11 -11.53
N GLN A 148 8.12 1.17 -11.33
CA GLN A 148 8.75 1.62 -10.09
C GLN A 148 7.82 1.50 -8.88
N ASN A 149 6.51 1.77 -9.05
CA ASN A 149 5.53 1.57 -7.99
C ASN A 149 5.43 0.10 -7.57
N PHE A 150 5.43 -0.85 -8.52
CA PHE A 150 5.48 -2.27 -8.21
C PHE A 150 6.78 -2.67 -7.52
N LYS A 151 7.93 -2.18 -7.99
CA LYS A 151 9.23 -2.47 -7.38
C LYS A 151 9.24 -2.11 -5.89
N VAL A 152 8.88 -0.86 -5.56
CA VAL A 152 8.88 -0.40 -4.16
C VAL A 152 7.86 -1.20 -3.33
N PHE A 153 6.69 -1.53 -3.89
CA PHE A 153 5.70 -2.34 -3.16
C PHE A 153 6.21 -3.76 -2.87
N MET A 154 6.94 -4.36 -3.81
CA MET A 154 7.55 -5.69 -3.65
C MET A 154 8.72 -5.70 -2.63
N GLU A 155 9.25 -4.53 -2.26
CA GLU A 155 10.28 -4.37 -1.21
C GLU A 155 9.67 -4.18 0.20
N MET A 156 8.44 -3.64 0.30
CA MET A 156 7.71 -3.44 1.58
C MET A 156 7.57 -4.68 2.48
N PRO A 157 7.45 -5.93 1.97
CA PRO A 157 7.55 -7.13 2.80
C PRO A 157 8.69 -7.12 3.82
N ALA A 158 9.88 -6.70 3.42
CA ALA A 158 11.06 -6.71 4.29
C ALA A 158 10.92 -5.68 5.41
N GLU A 159 10.35 -4.51 5.11
CA GLU A 159 10.11 -3.45 6.10
C GLU A 159 9.08 -3.88 7.14
N LEU A 160 7.98 -4.52 6.72
CA LEU A 160 7.00 -5.06 7.65
C LEU A 160 7.61 -6.14 8.54
N ILE A 161 8.32 -7.11 7.98
CA ILE A 161 8.97 -8.18 8.76
C ILE A 161 9.97 -7.61 9.76
N SER A 162 10.78 -6.64 9.34
CA SER A 162 11.73 -5.93 10.21
C SER A 162 11.01 -5.23 11.35
N HIS A 163 9.93 -4.50 11.07
CA HIS A 163 9.12 -3.82 12.07
C HIS A 163 8.49 -4.81 13.08
N LEU A 164 7.88 -5.89 12.59
CA LEU A 164 7.27 -6.93 13.45
C LEU A 164 8.30 -7.65 14.32
N SER A 165 9.51 -7.87 13.81
CA SER A 165 10.58 -8.51 14.59
C SER A 165 11.04 -7.66 15.78
N LYS A 166 11.02 -6.33 15.63
CA LYS A 166 11.40 -5.37 16.69
C LYS A 166 10.29 -5.17 17.72
N ALA A 167 9.03 -5.25 17.29
CA ALA A 167 7.88 -5.13 18.19
C ALA A 167 7.80 -6.31 19.18
N GLY A 168 8.36 -7.47 18.83
CA GLY A 168 8.20 -8.71 19.61
C GLY A 168 6.78 -9.29 19.46
N ALA A 169 6.58 -10.53 19.90
CA ALA A 169 5.25 -11.11 20.00
C ALA A 169 4.58 -10.61 21.29
N ASN A 170 4.15 -9.36 21.30
CA ASN A 170 3.44 -8.81 22.44
C ASN A 170 1.96 -9.20 22.36
N LEU A 171 1.62 -10.29 23.06
CA LEU A 171 0.26 -10.70 23.41
C LEU A 171 -0.32 -9.77 24.48
N GLU A 172 -0.16 -8.46 24.32
CA GLU A 172 -0.78 -7.53 25.25
C GLU A 172 -2.24 -7.41 24.83
N ALA A 173 -3.15 -7.77 25.74
CA ALA A 173 -4.58 -7.56 25.56
C ALA A 173 -4.78 -6.07 25.25
N ALA A 174 -5.07 -5.77 23.98
CA ALA A 174 -5.13 -4.40 23.52
C ALA A 174 -6.15 -3.64 24.39
N ALA A 175 -5.68 -2.65 25.15
CA ALA A 175 -6.56 -1.61 25.64
C ALA A 175 -7.36 -1.08 24.43
N PRO A 176 -8.65 -0.72 24.58
CA PRO A 176 -9.47 -0.27 23.46
C PRO A 176 -8.79 0.92 22.78
N SER A 177 -8.13 0.65 21.66
CA SER A 177 -7.43 1.64 20.88
C SER A 177 -8.42 2.43 20.05
N ALA A 178 -8.19 3.73 19.92
CA ALA A 178 -8.92 4.60 19.00
C ALA A 178 -9.00 3.97 17.59
N PRO A 179 -10.04 4.32 16.80
CA PRO A 179 -10.20 3.88 15.41
C PRO A 179 -8.86 3.88 14.67
N VAL A 180 -8.50 2.73 14.09
CA VAL A 180 -7.49 2.70 13.03
C VAL A 180 -7.94 3.70 11.98
N ASN A 181 -7.02 4.53 11.48
CA ASN A 181 -7.25 5.34 10.29
C ASN A 181 -7.34 4.37 9.11
N ALA A 182 -8.49 3.68 9.04
CA ALA A 182 -8.75 2.63 8.08
C ALA A 182 -8.83 3.30 6.72
N ILE A 183 -8.11 2.75 5.74
CA ILE A 183 -8.50 2.93 4.35
C ILE A 183 -9.98 2.50 4.30
N PRO A 184 -10.91 3.31 3.77
CA PRO A 184 -12.33 3.00 3.80
C PRO A 184 -12.56 1.56 3.34
N ALA A 185 -13.22 0.82 4.20
CA ALA A 185 -13.87 -0.46 3.96
C ALA A 185 -14.40 -0.55 2.52
N ILE A 186 -13.87 -1.46 1.71
CA ILE A 186 -14.46 -1.83 0.42
C ILE A 186 -15.01 -3.24 0.56
N GLU A 187 -16.33 -3.32 0.65
CA GLU A 187 -17.11 -4.55 0.68
C GLU A 187 -16.87 -5.34 -0.62
N LEU A 188 -16.06 -6.40 -0.58
CA LEU A 188 -16.00 -7.39 -1.65
C LEU A 188 -17.19 -8.33 -1.45
N ALA A 189 -18.13 -8.32 -2.39
CA ALA A 189 -19.22 -9.28 -2.39
C ALA A 189 -18.66 -10.71 -2.38
N SER A 190 -18.96 -11.45 -1.30
CA SER A 190 -18.69 -12.88 -1.16
C SER A 190 -19.61 -13.65 -2.11
N ASP A 191 -19.11 -13.97 -3.29
CA ASP A 191 -19.70 -15.00 -4.14
C ASP A 191 -18.75 -16.20 -4.13
N LYS A 192 -19.27 -17.35 -3.70
CA LYS A 192 -18.55 -18.62 -3.47
C LYS A 192 -17.56 -18.93 -4.60
N ALA A 193 -16.26 -18.75 -4.33
CA ALA A 193 -15.18 -19.12 -5.25
C ALA A 193 -14.45 -20.38 -4.77
N THR A 194 -14.55 -21.44 -5.57
CA THR A 194 -13.84 -22.71 -5.38
C THR A 194 -12.37 -22.60 -5.81
N ASP A 195 -11.50 -23.03 -4.90
CA ASP A 195 -10.20 -23.70 -5.10
C ASP A 195 -9.17 -23.06 -6.05
N SER A 196 -8.62 -21.93 -5.64
CA SER A 196 -7.19 -21.63 -5.84
C SER A 196 -6.72 -20.79 -4.65
N GLY A 197 -5.59 -21.15 -4.03
CA GLY A 197 -5.19 -20.62 -2.71
C GLY A 197 -5.05 -19.10 -2.59
N ALA A 198 -4.99 -18.36 -3.71
CA ALA A 198 -5.01 -16.89 -3.71
C ALA A 198 -6.44 -16.29 -3.75
N GLY A 199 -7.43 -17.02 -4.28
CA GLY A 199 -8.82 -16.57 -4.36
C GLY A 199 -9.50 -16.50 -2.99
N ALA A 200 -9.29 -17.49 -2.14
CA ALA A 200 -9.86 -17.50 -0.79
C ALA A 200 -9.30 -16.38 0.12
N GLU A 201 -8.08 -15.88 -0.14
CA GLU A 201 -7.45 -14.86 0.69
C GLU A 201 -7.97 -13.44 0.39
N ILE A 202 -8.39 -13.17 -0.84
CA ILE A 202 -8.97 -11.88 -1.21
C ILE A 202 -10.39 -11.73 -0.62
N GLU A 203 -11.13 -12.82 -0.42
CA GLU A 203 -12.41 -12.80 0.32
C GLU A 203 -12.22 -12.42 1.80
N VAL A 204 -11.00 -12.52 2.34
CA VAL A 204 -10.74 -12.04 3.70
C VAL A 204 -10.60 -10.52 3.74
N LEU A 205 -10.22 -9.86 2.64
CA LEU A 205 -10.18 -8.40 2.59
C LEU A 205 -11.58 -7.76 2.62
N SER A 206 -12.64 -8.48 2.22
CA SER A 206 -14.02 -8.06 2.48
C SER A 206 -14.40 -8.20 3.94
N GLY A 207 -13.84 -9.19 4.65
CA GLY A 207 -14.13 -9.45 6.06
C GLY A 207 -13.37 -8.54 7.03
N VAL A 208 -12.18 -8.06 6.66
CA VAL A 208 -11.38 -7.09 7.46
C VAL A 208 -12.06 -5.70 7.50
N SER A 209 -13.08 -5.50 6.68
CA SER A 209 -13.97 -4.34 6.66
C SER A 209 -15.02 -4.31 7.80
N ALA A 210 -15.25 -5.41 8.53
CA ALA A 210 -16.36 -5.50 9.49
C ALA A 210 -16.02 -5.06 10.93
N GLY A 211 -14.95 -4.28 11.11
CA GLY A 211 -14.40 -3.96 12.42
C GLY A 211 -14.17 -2.48 12.69
N ASN A 212 -15.05 -1.58 12.21
CA ASN A 212 -15.27 -0.31 12.89
C ASN A 212 -16.54 0.36 12.36
N GLU A 213 -17.63 0.27 13.13
CA GLU A 213 -18.77 1.16 12.95
C GLU A 213 -18.31 2.60 13.20
N LEU A 214 -18.23 3.40 12.13
CA LEU A 214 -18.21 4.86 12.19
C LEU A 214 -19.59 5.44 12.64
N GLY A 215 -20.27 4.74 13.56
CA GLY A 215 -21.59 5.06 14.09
C GLY A 215 -21.61 5.84 15.41
N ALA A 216 -20.46 6.26 15.94
CA ALA A 216 -20.37 7.00 17.21
C ALA A 216 -19.92 8.47 17.07
N LEU A 217 -19.96 9.04 15.86
CA LEU A 217 -19.94 10.50 15.70
C LEU A 217 -21.38 10.94 15.48
N GLY A 218 -22.07 11.27 16.57
CA GLY A 218 -23.46 11.77 16.60
C GLY A 218 -23.63 13.12 15.89
N ILE A 219 -23.36 13.16 14.59
CA ILE A 219 -23.68 14.26 13.71
C ILE A 219 -25.08 13.98 13.17
N PRO A 220 -26.13 14.70 13.61
CA PRO A 220 -27.45 14.52 13.06
C PRO A 220 -27.43 14.89 11.57
N PRO A 221 -28.20 14.17 10.72
CA PRO A 221 -28.28 14.47 9.30
C PRO A 221 -28.78 15.90 9.08
N ALA A 222 -28.11 16.61 8.18
CA ALA A 222 -28.52 17.95 7.77
C ALA A 222 -29.96 17.90 7.23
N ALA A 223 -30.83 18.77 7.76
CA ALA A 223 -32.21 18.86 7.33
C ALA A 223 -32.28 19.21 5.84
N PRO A 224 -33.21 18.60 5.07
CA PRO A 224 -33.37 18.92 3.66
C PRO A 224 -33.76 20.38 3.50
N ALA A 225 -33.07 21.08 2.60
CA ALA A 225 -33.45 22.42 2.17
C ALA A 225 -34.88 22.36 1.58
N LYS A 226 -35.79 23.17 2.13
CA LYS A 226 -37.11 23.37 1.54
C LYS A 226 -36.96 24.08 0.18
N PRO A 227 -37.84 23.76 -0.79
CA PRO A 227 -37.87 24.44 -2.08
C PRO A 227 -38.21 25.91 -1.96
#